data_AF-A0A0F9LVX6-F1
#
_entry.id   AF-A0A0F9LVX6-F1
#
_cell.length_a   1.000
_cell.length_b   1.000
_cell.length_c   1.000
_cell.angle_alpha   90.00
_cell.angle_beta   90.00
_cell.angle_gamma   90.00
#
_symmetry.space_group_name_H-M   'P 1'
#
loop_
_entity.id
_entity.type
_entity.pdbx_description
1 polymer ?
#
loop_
_entity_poly.entity_id
_entity_poly.type
_entity_poly.pdbx_seq_one_letter_code
_entity_poly.pdbx_strand_id
1 'polypeptide(L)'
;MKRKIITALATLAVLSSCGSRQSEESVLGPIAQSLIGFTQPASTPASMEDIRRQVTPQVRQRFRHTSLMIAQLESNDRASILVRKGENRDVETYFTPDNISISLRDGVLIATRGLGFDLMSADVSDTIAGLRRGGRAVRIHRYLDGEDQIVIKSFICDYRGNAYVTETCHGKDHTFENNYQMSAGQIIASRQWIGPHHGYIRLEDS
;
A
#
# COMPACT_ATOMS: atom_id res chain seq x y z
N MET A 1 52.27 -19.11 63.13
CA MET A 1 51.85 -20.36 62.46
C MET A 1 50.95 -20.03 61.28
N LYS A 2 51.15 -20.75 60.17
CA LYS A 2 50.52 -20.56 58.85
C LYS A 2 48.99 -20.69 58.90
N ARG A 3 48.28 -19.88 58.09
CA ARG A 3 47.41 -20.36 56.99
C ARG A 3 46.81 -19.20 56.19
N LYS A 4 47.14 -19.21 54.89
CA LYS A 4 46.50 -18.43 53.82
C LYS A 4 45.14 -19.08 53.53
N ILE A 5 44.07 -18.30 53.39
CA ILE A 5 42.91 -18.68 52.57
C ILE A 5 42.50 -17.46 51.74
N ILE A 6 42.64 -17.64 50.44
CA ILE A 6 42.21 -16.78 49.34
C ILE A 6 40.77 -17.17 49.03
N THR A 7 39.84 -16.22 48.96
CA THR A 7 38.53 -16.42 48.32
C THR A 7 38.04 -15.04 47.86
N ALA A 8 38.46 -14.63 46.67
CA ALA A 8 37.67 -14.65 45.44
C ALA A 8 36.64 -13.50 45.40
N LEU A 9 37.14 -12.35 44.94
CA LEU A 9 36.38 -11.15 44.60
C LEU A 9 35.53 -11.50 43.36
N ALA A 10 34.23 -11.73 43.57
CA ALA A 10 33.28 -11.94 42.48
C ALA A 10 33.09 -10.60 41.74
N THR A 11 33.85 -10.45 40.67
CA THR A 11 33.72 -9.40 39.66
C THR A 11 32.31 -9.43 39.06
N LEU A 12 31.51 -8.40 39.37
CA LEU A 12 30.32 -8.03 38.61
C LEU A 12 30.77 -7.68 37.17
N ALA A 13 30.71 -8.68 36.28
CA ALA A 13 30.80 -8.46 34.86
C ALA A 13 29.53 -7.72 34.40
N VAL A 14 29.67 -6.41 34.22
CA VAL A 14 28.71 -5.59 33.49
C VAL A 14 28.70 -6.12 32.06
N LEU A 15 27.70 -6.94 31.72
CA LEU A 15 27.32 -7.21 30.35
C LEU A 15 26.69 -5.92 29.80
N SER A 16 27.54 -4.97 29.42
CA SER A 16 27.18 -3.93 28.47
C SER A 16 26.89 -4.65 27.15
N SER A 17 25.63 -5.00 26.94
CA SER A 17 25.13 -5.36 25.63
C SER A 17 25.40 -4.18 24.71
N CYS A 18 26.47 -4.28 23.91
CA CYS A 18 26.58 -3.60 22.63
C CYS A 18 25.45 -4.12 21.75
N GLY A 19 24.24 -3.61 21.99
CA GLY A 19 23.22 -3.59 20.96
C GLY A 19 23.74 -2.62 19.92
N SER A 20 24.33 -3.16 18.85
CA SER A 20 24.52 -2.42 17.62
C SER A 20 23.11 -2.04 17.15
N ARG A 21 22.65 -0.87 17.60
CA ARG A 21 21.53 -0.17 17.00
C ARG A 21 22.03 0.16 15.60
N GLN A 22 21.85 -0.80 14.68
CA GLN A 22 21.69 -0.48 13.28
C GLN A 22 20.53 0.50 13.30
N SER A 23 20.86 1.79 13.31
CA SER A 23 20.03 2.78 12.69
C SER A 23 19.77 2.20 11.32
N GLU A 24 18.59 1.60 11.16
CA GLU A 24 17.88 1.70 9.91
C GLU A 24 17.89 3.20 9.63
N GLU A 25 18.91 3.65 8.90
CA GLU A 25 18.90 4.95 8.27
C GLU A 25 17.64 4.91 7.44
N SER A 26 16.57 5.47 8.01
CA SER A 26 15.32 5.62 7.32
C SER A 26 15.70 6.33 6.04
N VAL A 27 15.64 5.61 4.92
CA VAL A 27 15.82 6.18 3.58
C VAL A 27 14.86 7.36 3.38
N LEU A 28 13.82 7.41 4.21
CA LEU A 28 12.81 8.44 4.33
C LEU A 28 13.11 9.54 5.37
N GLY A 29 14.13 9.45 6.25
CA GLY A 29 14.33 10.40 7.36
C GLY A 29 14.34 11.89 6.97
N PRO A 30 15.00 12.28 5.86
CA PRO A 30 14.95 13.65 5.33
C PRO A 30 13.71 13.98 4.48
N ILE A 31 12.91 12.98 4.09
CA ILE A 31 11.77 13.12 3.15
C ILE A 31 10.43 12.95 3.88
N ALA A 32 10.40 12.24 5.02
CA ALA A 32 9.25 11.99 5.87
C ALA A 32 8.71 13.27 6.52
N GLN A 33 9.52 14.32 6.64
CA GLN A 33 9.09 15.63 7.12
C GLN A 33 8.27 16.41 6.08
N SER A 34 8.25 15.95 4.82
CA SER A 34 7.60 16.68 3.71
C SER A 34 6.58 15.84 2.93
N LEU A 35 6.51 14.53 3.15
CA LEU A 35 5.54 13.67 2.46
C LEU A 35 4.28 13.52 3.30
N ILE A 36 3.20 14.11 2.80
CA ILE A 36 1.88 14.06 3.41
C ILE A 36 1.32 12.63 3.26
N GLY A 37 0.92 12.03 4.37
CA GLY A 37 0.25 10.73 4.42
C GLY A 37 -1.25 10.78 4.05
N PHE A 38 -2.00 9.71 4.27
CA PHE A 38 -3.46 9.69 4.12
C PHE A 38 -4.25 10.07 5.38
N THR A 39 -3.64 9.95 6.55
CA THR A 39 -4.32 10.07 7.86
C THR A 39 -3.85 11.27 8.68
N GLN A 40 -2.61 11.73 8.52
CA GLN A 40 -2.06 12.85 9.31
C GLN A 40 -2.75 14.19 9.01
N PRO A 41 -3.13 15.02 9.99
CA PRO A 41 -3.72 16.33 9.70
C PRO A 41 -2.72 17.22 8.96
N ALA A 42 -2.96 17.47 7.67
CA ALA A 42 -2.23 18.45 6.88
C ALA A 42 -3.00 19.77 6.90
N SER A 43 -2.29 20.91 6.88
CA SER A 43 -2.91 22.24 6.77
C SER A 43 -3.66 22.44 5.45
N THR A 44 -3.32 21.63 4.43
CA THR A 44 -3.98 21.61 3.12
C THR A 44 -3.99 20.16 2.61
N PRO A 45 -5.10 19.63 2.05
CA PRO A 45 -5.09 18.33 1.38
C PRO A 45 -4.08 18.35 0.23
N ALA A 46 -3.18 17.36 0.18
CA ALA A 46 -2.28 17.21 -0.95
C ALA A 46 -3.05 16.61 -2.13
N SER A 47 -3.05 17.25 -3.29
CA SER A 47 -3.55 16.65 -4.53
C SER A 47 -2.50 15.73 -5.15
N MET A 48 -2.89 14.81 -6.05
CA MET A 48 -1.90 14.02 -6.81
C MET A 48 -0.91 14.91 -7.56
N GLU A 49 -1.40 16.04 -8.05
CA GLU A 49 -0.60 17.02 -8.77
C GLU A 49 0.43 17.74 -7.87
N ASP A 50 0.10 17.98 -6.60
CA ASP A 50 1.08 18.41 -5.60
C ASP A 50 2.16 17.37 -5.36
N ILE A 51 1.76 16.10 -5.23
CA ILE A 51 2.72 15.00 -5.04
C ILE A 51 3.63 14.86 -6.27
N ARG A 52 3.08 14.91 -7.49
CA ARG A 52 3.88 14.86 -8.74
C ARG A 52 4.97 15.92 -8.76
N ARG A 53 4.64 17.16 -8.37
CA ARG A 53 5.64 18.25 -8.27
C ARG A 53 6.74 17.95 -7.25
N GLN A 54 6.42 17.23 -6.18
CA GLN A 54 7.38 16.83 -5.15
C GLN A 54 8.24 15.63 -5.57
N VAL A 55 7.76 14.75 -6.45
CA VAL A 55 8.55 13.65 -7.03
C VAL A 55 9.48 14.17 -8.12
N THR A 56 10.51 14.90 -7.70
CA THR A 56 11.53 15.44 -8.60
C THR A 56 12.44 14.33 -9.16
N PRO A 57 13.19 14.59 -10.25
CA PRO A 57 14.19 13.64 -10.75
C PRO A 57 15.20 13.19 -9.67
N GLN A 58 15.56 14.07 -8.75
CA GLN A 58 16.46 13.77 -7.63
C GLN A 58 15.82 12.79 -6.63
N VAL A 59 14.52 12.94 -6.35
CA VAL A 59 13.75 11.99 -5.54
C VAL A 59 13.72 10.64 -6.25
N ARG A 60 13.32 10.58 -7.53
CA ARG A 60 13.33 9.32 -8.30
C ARG A 60 14.70 8.64 -8.29
N GLN A 61 15.78 9.40 -8.47
CA GLN A 61 17.14 8.86 -8.46
C GLN A 61 17.52 8.23 -7.11
N ARG A 62 17.06 8.81 -5.99
CA ARG A 62 17.26 8.24 -4.65
C ARG A 62 16.53 6.91 -4.49
N PHE A 63 15.34 6.80 -5.08
CA PHE A 63 14.52 5.60 -5.06
C PHE A 63 14.72 4.68 -6.27
N ARG A 64 15.76 4.86 -7.09
CA ARG A 64 16.01 4.08 -8.32
C ARG A 64 16.02 2.55 -8.17
N HIS A 65 16.18 2.05 -6.94
CA HIS A 65 16.21 0.62 -6.61
C HIS A 65 14.89 0.11 -6.03
N THR A 66 13.86 0.94 -5.97
CA THR A 66 12.51 0.57 -5.55
C THR A 66 11.46 1.24 -6.43
N SER A 67 10.25 0.68 -6.44
CA SER A 67 9.12 1.29 -7.14
C SER A 67 8.49 2.38 -6.27
N LEU A 68 8.14 3.47 -6.94
CA LEU A 68 7.36 4.57 -6.38
C LEU A 68 6.05 4.66 -7.13
N MET A 69 4.98 4.94 -6.40
CA MET A 69 3.66 5.25 -6.94
C MET A 69 3.12 6.50 -6.27
N ILE A 70 2.18 7.16 -6.93
CA ILE A 70 1.35 8.19 -6.32
C ILE A 70 -0.03 7.59 -6.16
N ALA A 71 -0.66 7.82 -5.01
CA ALA A 71 -2.05 7.47 -4.83
C ALA A 71 -2.86 8.63 -4.26
N GLN A 72 -4.16 8.61 -4.53
CA GLN A 72 -5.11 9.51 -3.89
C GLN A 72 -6.36 8.77 -3.44
N LEU A 73 -6.70 8.98 -2.18
CA LEU A 73 -7.93 8.50 -1.59
C LEU A 73 -9.03 9.53 -1.85
N GLU A 74 -10.08 9.16 -2.59
CA GLU A 74 -11.12 10.10 -3.00
C GLU A 74 -12.06 10.49 -1.86
N SER A 75 -12.20 9.65 -0.83
CA SER A 75 -13.10 9.95 0.31
C SER A 75 -12.69 11.18 1.13
N ASN A 76 -11.43 11.58 1.07
CA ASN A 76 -10.93 12.76 1.77
C ASN A 76 -10.06 13.67 0.89
N ASP A 77 -10.04 13.42 -0.42
CA ASP A 77 -9.24 14.14 -1.42
C ASP A 77 -7.74 14.22 -1.11
N ARG A 78 -7.18 13.22 -0.42
CA ARG A 78 -5.76 13.21 -0.03
C ARG A 78 -4.92 12.30 -0.91
N ALA A 79 -3.84 12.86 -1.43
CA ALA A 79 -2.80 12.14 -2.13
C ALA A 79 -1.57 11.90 -1.25
N SER A 80 -0.85 10.84 -1.56
CA SER A 80 0.41 10.48 -0.94
C SER A 80 1.32 9.78 -1.94
N ILE A 81 2.61 9.77 -1.64
CA ILE A 81 3.57 8.92 -2.33
C ILE A 81 3.59 7.55 -1.65
N LEU A 82 3.79 6.51 -2.44
CA LEU A 82 3.90 5.14 -2.02
C LEU A 82 5.27 4.64 -2.39
N VAL A 83 5.90 3.94 -1.44
CA VAL A 83 7.19 3.29 -1.65
C VAL A 83 7.00 1.80 -1.52
N ARG A 84 7.42 1.00 -2.50
CA ARG A 84 7.41 -0.45 -2.36
C ARG A 84 8.36 -0.85 -1.23
N LYS A 85 7.83 -1.63 -0.28
CA LYS A 85 8.59 -2.14 0.87
C LYS A 85 8.88 -3.64 0.77
N GLY A 86 8.07 -4.37 0.03
CA GLY A 86 8.26 -5.81 -0.14
C GLY A 86 7.50 -6.34 -1.34
N GLU A 87 7.93 -7.51 -1.77
CA GLU A 87 7.31 -8.30 -2.82
C GLU A 87 7.33 -9.76 -2.34
N ASN A 88 6.18 -10.42 -2.40
CA ASN A 88 6.05 -11.83 -2.08
C ASN A 88 5.29 -12.53 -3.21
N ARG A 89 6.00 -13.34 -3.99
CA ARG A 89 5.50 -13.91 -5.24
C ARG A 89 5.06 -12.81 -6.20
N ASP A 90 3.78 -12.76 -6.53
CA ASP A 90 3.15 -11.81 -7.44
C ASP A 90 2.45 -10.65 -6.71
N VAL A 91 2.70 -10.48 -5.40
CA VAL A 91 2.10 -9.43 -4.58
C VAL A 91 3.15 -8.41 -4.16
N GLU A 92 3.01 -7.19 -4.64
CA GLU A 92 3.80 -6.04 -4.20
C GLU A 92 3.09 -5.32 -3.06
N THR A 93 3.83 -4.92 -2.03
CA THR A 93 3.31 -4.15 -0.90
C THR A 93 4.00 -2.80 -0.81
N TYR A 94 3.18 -1.76 -0.84
CA TYR A 94 3.56 -0.37 -0.81
C TYR A 94 3.14 0.27 0.50
N PHE A 95 3.91 1.26 0.94
CA PHE A 95 3.59 2.03 2.14
C PHE A 95 3.62 3.52 1.86
N THR A 96 2.66 4.23 2.44
CA THR A 96 2.70 5.69 2.60
C THR A 96 3.65 6.08 3.75
N PRO A 97 4.04 7.36 3.87
CA PRO A 97 4.86 7.85 4.99
C PRO A 97 4.21 7.68 6.36
N ASP A 98 2.87 7.68 6.42
CA ASP A 98 2.07 7.47 7.63
C ASP A 98 1.69 6.00 7.85
N ASN A 99 2.45 5.07 7.27
CA ASN A 99 2.35 3.62 7.47
C ASN A 99 1.02 2.98 7.03
N ILE A 100 0.31 3.58 6.08
CA ILE A 100 -0.78 2.91 5.39
C ILE A 100 -0.18 1.97 4.35
N SER A 101 -0.56 0.69 4.41
CA SER A 101 -0.09 -0.29 3.43
C SER A 101 -1.14 -0.53 2.35
N ILE A 102 -0.70 -0.65 1.11
CA ILE A 102 -1.51 -1.06 -0.03
C ILE A 102 -0.80 -2.23 -0.72
N SER A 103 -1.52 -3.32 -0.95
CA SER A 103 -1.01 -4.49 -1.65
C SER A 103 -1.66 -4.63 -3.01
N LEU A 104 -0.83 -4.83 -4.03
CA LEU A 104 -1.21 -4.94 -5.43
C LEU A 104 -0.78 -6.30 -5.97
N ARG A 105 -1.56 -6.85 -6.91
CA ARG A 105 -1.20 -7.99 -7.75
C ARG A 105 -1.44 -7.60 -9.20
N ASP A 106 -0.39 -7.59 -10.02
CA ASP A 106 -0.43 -7.08 -11.40
C ASP A 106 -1.12 -5.69 -11.52
N GLY A 107 -0.85 -4.80 -10.56
CA GLY A 107 -1.46 -3.45 -10.46
C GLY A 107 -2.92 -3.41 -9.97
N VAL A 108 -3.57 -4.56 -9.77
CA VAL A 108 -4.91 -4.65 -9.16
C VAL A 108 -4.78 -4.63 -7.65
N LEU A 109 -5.53 -3.74 -7.00
CA LEU A 109 -5.52 -3.65 -5.54
C LEU A 109 -6.21 -4.85 -4.91
N ILE A 110 -5.50 -5.52 -4.00
CA ILE A 110 -5.99 -6.69 -3.28
C ILE A 110 -6.15 -6.48 -1.78
N ALA A 111 -5.49 -5.47 -1.20
CA ALA A 111 -5.58 -5.19 0.23
C ALA A 111 -5.15 -3.76 0.58
N THR A 112 -5.74 -3.22 1.64
CA THR A 112 -5.28 -2.00 2.35
C THR A 112 -5.12 -2.30 3.84
N ARG A 113 -4.17 -1.67 4.56
CA ARG A 113 -4.09 -1.69 6.04
C ARG A 113 -3.87 -0.28 6.59
N GLY A 114 -4.54 0.03 7.69
CA GLY A 114 -4.38 1.27 8.44
C GLY A 114 -5.43 2.34 8.11
N LEU A 115 -6.35 2.07 7.19
CA LEU A 115 -7.43 3.02 6.84
C LEU A 115 -8.65 2.88 7.77
N GLY A 116 -8.75 1.79 8.53
CA GLY A 116 -9.86 1.48 9.43
C GLY A 116 -10.84 0.51 8.77
N PHE A 117 -11.55 0.93 7.73
CA PHE A 117 -12.47 0.07 6.97
C PHE A 117 -11.76 -0.62 5.80
N ASP A 118 -10.68 -1.30 6.16
CA ASP A 118 -9.73 -1.85 5.22
C ASP A 118 -10.32 -2.97 4.34
N LEU A 119 -9.94 -2.97 3.06
CA LEU A 119 -10.11 -4.16 2.22
C LEU A 119 -9.11 -5.20 2.70
N MET A 120 -9.58 -6.25 3.38
CA MET A 120 -8.72 -7.28 3.97
C MET A 120 -8.04 -8.15 2.91
N SER A 121 -8.82 -8.58 1.92
CA SER A 121 -8.32 -9.32 0.76
C SER A 121 -9.30 -9.17 -0.41
N ALA A 122 -8.79 -9.29 -1.63
CA ALA A 122 -9.59 -9.54 -2.81
C ALA A 122 -9.08 -10.76 -3.58
N ASP A 123 -10.01 -11.59 -4.06
CA ASP A 123 -9.71 -12.57 -5.10
C ASP A 123 -9.83 -11.88 -6.46
N VAL A 124 -8.73 -11.89 -7.22
CA VAL A 124 -8.56 -11.10 -8.44
C VAL A 124 -8.02 -11.90 -9.62
N SER A 125 -7.88 -13.22 -9.52
CA SER A 125 -7.34 -14.03 -10.63
C SER A 125 -8.20 -13.89 -11.90
N ASP A 126 -9.52 -13.92 -11.75
CA ASP A 126 -10.45 -13.70 -12.86
C ASP A 126 -10.51 -12.23 -13.28
N THR A 127 -10.27 -11.29 -12.36
CA THR A 127 -10.17 -9.86 -12.69
C THR A 127 -8.97 -9.55 -13.57
N ILE A 128 -7.78 -10.03 -13.21
CA ILE A 128 -6.54 -9.83 -14.00
C ILE A 128 -6.71 -10.43 -15.39
N ALA A 129 -7.35 -11.59 -15.47
CA ALA A 129 -7.79 -12.18 -16.70
C ALA A 129 -8.71 -11.25 -17.50
N GLY A 130 -9.80 -10.76 -16.92
CA GLY A 130 -10.75 -9.84 -17.55
C GLY A 130 -10.11 -8.57 -18.07
N LEU A 131 -9.12 -8.00 -17.36
CA LEU A 131 -8.38 -6.83 -17.81
C LEU A 131 -7.58 -7.06 -19.09
N ARG A 132 -7.07 -8.28 -19.31
CA ARG A 132 -6.25 -8.61 -20.48
C ARG A 132 -7.07 -9.03 -21.70
N ARG A 133 -8.19 -9.71 -21.49
CA ARG A 133 -8.96 -10.37 -22.56
C ARG A 133 -10.41 -9.89 -22.69
N GLY A 134 -10.85 -8.99 -21.81
CA GLY A 134 -12.24 -8.54 -21.73
C GLY A 134 -13.17 -9.62 -21.19
N GLY A 135 -14.47 -9.38 -21.31
CA GLY A 135 -15.52 -10.35 -20.95
C GLY A 135 -16.02 -10.15 -19.52
N ARG A 136 -16.40 -11.25 -18.86
CA ARG A 136 -17.04 -11.25 -17.54
C ARG A 136 -16.18 -12.00 -16.53
N ALA A 137 -16.00 -11.45 -15.34
CA ALA A 137 -15.25 -12.08 -14.24
C ALA A 137 -16.02 -11.99 -12.92
N VAL A 138 -15.68 -12.86 -11.98
CA VAL A 138 -16.11 -12.74 -10.58
C VAL A 138 -15.00 -12.07 -9.79
N ARG A 139 -15.39 -11.15 -8.91
CA ARG A 139 -14.49 -10.47 -7.97
C ARG A 139 -15.04 -10.62 -6.56
N ILE A 140 -14.20 -11.03 -5.62
CA ILE A 140 -14.63 -11.26 -4.23
C ILE A 140 -13.79 -10.38 -3.32
N HIS A 141 -14.46 -9.49 -2.58
CA HIS A 141 -13.85 -8.65 -1.55
C HIS A 141 -14.17 -9.20 -0.16
N ARG A 142 -13.20 -9.07 0.75
CA ARG A 142 -13.36 -9.40 2.17
C ARG A 142 -13.00 -8.18 2.99
N TYR A 143 -13.85 -7.82 3.94
CA TYR A 143 -13.72 -6.69 4.85
C TYR A 143 -13.79 -7.17 6.30
N LEU A 144 -13.40 -6.33 7.26
CA LEU A 144 -13.82 -6.47 8.65
C LEU A 144 -14.99 -5.53 8.93
N ASP A 145 -15.97 -5.98 9.70
CA ASP A 145 -17.00 -5.12 10.30
C ASP A 145 -16.56 -4.62 11.68
N GLY A 146 -17.47 -3.92 12.38
CA GLY A 146 -17.19 -3.34 13.70
C GLY A 146 -16.97 -4.38 14.81
N GLU A 147 -17.26 -5.65 14.54
CA GLU A 147 -17.12 -6.79 15.45
C GLU A 147 -15.96 -7.71 15.03
N ASP A 148 -15.05 -7.22 14.18
CA ASP A 148 -13.90 -7.94 13.62
C ASP A 148 -14.30 -9.23 12.85
N GLN A 149 -15.52 -9.29 12.32
CA GLN A 149 -15.96 -10.41 11.50
C GLN A 149 -15.68 -10.16 10.02
N ILE A 150 -15.34 -11.24 9.30
CA ILE A 150 -15.11 -11.16 7.86
C ILE A 150 -16.44 -11.02 7.13
N VAL A 151 -16.64 -9.86 6.48
CA VAL A 151 -17.77 -9.60 5.58
C VAL A 151 -17.32 -9.82 4.15
N ILE A 152 -17.96 -10.76 3.46
CA ILE A 152 -17.66 -11.11 2.07
C ILE A 152 -18.65 -10.40 1.15
N LYS A 153 -18.13 -9.69 0.13
CA LYS A 153 -18.93 -9.10 -0.95
C LYS A 153 -18.44 -9.65 -2.29
N SER A 154 -19.35 -10.28 -3.02
CA SER A 154 -19.09 -10.83 -4.35
C SER A 154 -19.71 -9.96 -5.42
N PHE A 155 -18.98 -9.78 -6.50
CA PHE A 155 -19.36 -8.96 -7.64
C PHE A 155 -19.18 -9.75 -8.92
N ILE A 156 -20.02 -9.47 -9.89
CA ILE A 156 -19.84 -9.91 -11.27
C ILE A 156 -19.52 -8.69 -12.10
N CYS A 157 -18.36 -8.73 -12.76
CA CYS A 157 -17.77 -7.58 -13.42
C CYS A 157 -17.66 -7.81 -14.92
N ASP A 158 -18.00 -6.80 -15.70
CA ASP A 158 -17.86 -6.79 -17.16
C ASP A 158 -16.74 -5.82 -17.56
N TYR A 159 -15.83 -6.26 -18.43
CA TYR A 159 -14.65 -5.52 -18.86
C TYR A 159 -14.78 -5.08 -20.31
N ARG A 160 -14.53 -3.79 -20.57
CA ARG A 160 -14.58 -3.18 -21.90
C ARG A 160 -13.34 -2.32 -22.14
N GLY A 161 -12.79 -2.39 -23.35
CA GLY A 161 -11.61 -1.61 -23.75
C GLY A 161 -10.34 -2.45 -23.82
N ASN A 162 -9.21 -1.78 -24.07
CA ASN A 162 -7.88 -2.42 -24.19
C ASN A 162 -6.79 -1.51 -23.59
N ALA A 163 -6.49 -0.36 -24.22
CA ALA A 163 -5.54 0.62 -23.67
C ALA A 163 -6.12 1.38 -22.46
N TYR A 164 -7.42 1.61 -22.47
CA TYR A 164 -8.20 2.10 -21.33
C TYR A 164 -9.30 1.08 -21.10
N VAL A 165 -9.22 0.36 -19.98
CA VAL A 165 -10.17 -0.68 -19.62
C VAL A 165 -11.11 -0.15 -18.54
N THR A 166 -12.41 -0.29 -18.78
CA THR A 166 -13.46 -0.06 -17.80
C THR A 166 -13.95 -1.41 -17.29
N GLU A 167 -13.93 -1.58 -15.97
CA GLU A 167 -14.51 -2.70 -15.25
C GLU A 167 -15.78 -2.22 -14.55
N THR A 168 -16.95 -2.70 -14.98
CA THR A 168 -18.23 -2.40 -14.33
C THR A 168 -18.65 -3.59 -13.49
N CYS A 169 -18.70 -3.44 -12.17
CA CYS A 169 -19.00 -4.51 -11.23
C CYS A 169 -20.38 -4.35 -10.61
N HIS A 170 -21.14 -5.45 -10.59
CA HIS A 170 -22.47 -5.53 -9.98
C HIS A 170 -22.47 -6.56 -8.85
N GLY A 171 -22.89 -6.13 -7.65
CA GLY A 171 -23.11 -6.99 -6.50
C GLY A 171 -24.49 -6.77 -5.90
N LYS A 172 -24.76 -7.41 -4.76
CA LYS A 172 -26.07 -7.32 -4.08
C LYS A 172 -26.41 -5.88 -3.65
N ASP A 173 -25.46 -5.20 -3.01
CA ASP A 173 -25.71 -3.90 -2.37
C ASP A 173 -25.01 -2.74 -3.08
N HIS A 174 -24.06 -3.04 -3.98
CA HIS A 174 -23.23 -2.02 -4.62
C HIS A 174 -23.02 -2.33 -6.10
N THR A 175 -22.98 -1.27 -6.89
CA THR A 175 -22.47 -1.26 -8.25
C THR A 175 -21.38 -0.18 -8.31
N PHE A 176 -20.24 -0.49 -8.92
CA PHE A 176 -19.12 0.42 -9.03
C PHE A 176 -18.39 0.23 -10.37
N GLU A 177 -17.56 1.22 -10.72
CA GLU A 177 -16.76 1.19 -11.94
C GLU A 177 -15.30 1.47 -11.61
N ASN A 178 -14.40 0.56 -12.02
CA ASN A 178 -12.97 0.78 -11.99
C ASN A 178 -12.46 1.11 -13.39
N ASN A 179 -11.43 1.96 -13.46
CA ASN A 179 -10.79 2.34 -14.71
C ASN A 179 -9.30 2.02 -14.63
N TYR A 180 -8.75 1.47 -15.72
CA TYR A 180 -7.37 1.02 -15.81
C TYR A 180 -6.75 1.54 -17.10
N GLN A 181 -5.60 2.18 -16.99
CA GLN A 181 -4.79 2.57 -18.13
C GLN A 181 -3.67 1.53 -18.31
N MET A 182 -3.67 0.89 -19.47
CA MET A 182 -2.75 -0.18 -19.83
C MET A 182 -1.63 0.35 -20.72
N SER A 183 -0.39 -0.05 -20.44
CA SER A 183 0.76 0.17 -21.30
C SER A 183 1.64 -1.08 -21.30
N ALA A 184 2.02 -1.58 -22.48
CA ALA A 184 2.83 -2.79 -22.63
C ALA A 184 2.34 -4.01 -21.81
N GLY A 185 1.02 -4.13 -21.59
CA GLY A 185 0.41 -5.23 -20.83
C GLY A 185 0.40 -5.04 -19.30
N GLN A 186 0.86 -3.89 -18.81
CA GLN A 186 0.86 -3.50 -17.38
C GLN A 186 -0.11 -2.35 -17.13
N ILE A 187 -0.63 -2.25 -15.90
CA ILE A 187 -1.44 -1.13 -15.44
C ILE A 187 -0.50 -0.01 -15.00
N ILE A 188 -0.54 1.13 -15.66
CA ILE A 188 0.30 2.31 -15.32
C ILE A 188 -0.44 3.38 -14.53
N ALA A 189 -1.78 3.37 -14.60
CA ALA A 189 -2.65 4.18 -13.78
C ALA A 189 -3.98 3.48 -13.59
N SER A 190 -4.63 3.70 -12.46
CA SER A 190 -5.95 3.12 -12.18
C SER A 190 -6.77 3.96 -11.21
N ARG A 191 -8.09 3.79 -11.28
CA ARG A 191 -9.05 4.21 -10.27
C ARG A 191 -9.82 2.98 -9.82
N GLN A 192 -9.67 2.59 -8.57
CA GLN A 192 -10.17 1.31 -8.05
C GLN A 192 -11.04 1.53 -6.81
N TRP A 193 -12.21 0.94 -6.78
CA TRP A 193 -13.11 0.92 -5.64
C TRP A 193 -12.56 -0.04 -4.58
N ILE A 194 -12.30 0.49 -3.38
CA ILE A 194 -11.75 -0.28 -2.27
C ILE A 194 -12.80 -0.64 -1.23
N GLY A 195 -13.93 0.06 -1.18
CA GLY A 195 -15.02 -0.31 -0.27
C GLY A 195 -16.05 0.80 -0.06
N PRO A 196 -17.15 0.51 0.65
CA PRO A 196 -18.25 1.45 0.83
C PRO A 196 -17.86 2.69 1.65
N HIS A 197 -16.95 2.54 2.62
CA HIS A 197 -16.54 3.63 3.50
C HIS A 197 -15.52 4.58 2.86
N HIS A 198 -14.58 4.02 2.10
CA HIS A 198 -13.47 4.80 1.52
C HIS A 198 -13.68 5.17 0.05
N GLY A 199 -14.63 4.52 -0.63
CA GLY A 199 -14.89 4.74 -2.04
C GLY A 199 -13.72 4.25 -2.89
N TYR A 200 -13.08 5.19 -3.58
CA TYR A 200 -12.07 4.90 -4.58
C TYR A 200 -10.68 5.36 -4.15
N ILE A 201 -9.69 4.64 -4.64
CA ILE A 201 -8.30 5.07 -4.67
C ILE A 201 -7.85 5.22 -6.13
N ARG A 202 -7.18 6.32 -6.43
CA ARG A 202 -6.44 6.51 -7.68
C ARG A 202 -5.00 6.11 -7.45
N LEU A 203 -4.39 5.41 -8.39
CA LEU A 203 -2.99 4.98 -8.37
C LEU A 203 -2.35 5.34 -9.71
N GLU A 204 -1.08 5.74 -9.69
CA GLU A 204 -0.24 5.88 -10.89
C GLU A 204 1.23 5.69 -10.55
N ASP A 205 2.00 5.27 -11.55
CA ASP A 205 3.46 5.23 -11.45
C ASP A 205 4.05 6.65 -11.44
N SER A 206 5.15 6.87 -10.70
CA SER A 206 5.76 8.20 -10.47
C SER A 206 7.04 8.50 -11.26
#